data_AF-A0A3M1IWM2-F1
#
_entry.id   AF-A0A3M1IWM2-F1
#
_cell.length_a   1.000
_cell.length_b   1.000
_cell.length_c   1.000
_cell.angle_alpha   90.00
_cell.angle_beta   90.00
_cell.angle_gamma   90.00
#
_symmetry.space_group_name_H-M   'P 1'
#
loop_
_entity.id
_entity.type
_entity.pdbx_description
1 polymer ?
#
loop_
_entity_poly.entity_id
_entity_poly.type
_entity_poly.pdbx_seq_one_letter_code
_entity_poly.pdbx_strand_id
1 'polypeptide(L)'
;REAVKISLPYVYPVFRNNVDVPVINQIDYPEPFFPPGTNNACGPVALYAAMQALGVNVDYGRLRDWAVASGFTYYGISKGGMVGTAAAVNQELGSPLTIEHGERFSTQDLIKQIRTGGVAIVLVQVRKTGGHWSLTPDPAIGHFLIVDSINMRRKTVQFAGSTLGMEQVSLQDFIQSWSGRRDTANPGGQTWQSFLKTEPARNWALIIRRR
;
A
#
# COMPACT_ATOMS: atom_id res chain seq x y z
N ARG A 1 -1.64 30.55 5.08
CA ARG A 1 -2.63 29.67 4.41
C ARG A 1 -2.80 28.48 5.32
N GLU A 2 -4.03 28.21 5.78
CA GLU A 2 -4.31 27.20 6.81
C GLU A 2 -4.06 25.78 6.30
N ALA A 3 -3.39 24.96 7.13
CA ALA A 3 -3.21 23.54 6.88
C ALA A 3 -4.57 22.82 6.91
N VAL A 4 -4.87 22.03 5.89
CA VAL A 4 -6.07 21.19 5.87
C VAL A 4 -5.82 19.96 6.74
N LYS A 5 -6.32 20.00 7.99
CA LYS A 5 -6.35 18.84 8.88
C LYS A 5 -7.40 17.84 8.41
N ILE A 6 -6.97 16.72 7.83
CA ILE A 6 -7.84 15.54 7.70
C ILE A 6 -7.62 14.69 8.95
N SER A 7 -8.57 14.79 9.89
CA SER A 7 -8.58 13.95 11.09
C SER A 7 -9.27 12.64 10.77
N LEU A 8 -8.54 11.52 10.81
CA LEU A 8 -9.17 10.20 10.89
C LEU A 8 -9.53 9.88 12.35
N PRO A 9 -10.65 9.18 12.60
CA PRO A 9 -11.13 8.93 13.94
C PRO A 9 -10.12 8.15 14.77
N TYR A 10 -9.93 8.61 16.01
CA TYR A 10 -9.14 7.93 17.04
C TYR A 10 -9.69 6.52 17.27
N VAL A 11 -8.95 5.49 16.89
CA VAL A 11 -9.32 4.10 17.23
C VAL A 11 -8.73 3.78 18.59
N TYR A 12 -9.58 3.74 19.61
CA TYR A 12 -9.21 3.29 20.95
C TYR A 12 -8.66 1.84 20.93
N PRO A 13 -7.70 1.52 21.81
CA PRO A 13 -7.07 0.21 21.88
C PRO A 13 -7.99 -0.76 22.62
N VAL A 14 -8.84 -1.48 21.89
CA VAL A 14 -9.56 -2.61 22.47
C VAL A 14 -9.55 -3.76 21.47
N PHE A 15 -8.47 -4.56 21.51
CA PHE A 15 -8.48 -6.01 21.69
C PHE A 15 -7.05 -6.52 21.56
N ARG A 16 -6.49 -6.93 22.70
CA ARG A 16 -5.16 -7.53 22.84
C ARG A 16 -5.05 -8.79 21.98
N ASN A 17 -4.18 -8.74 20.97
CA ASN A 17 -3.27 -9.83 20.61
C ASN A 17 -2.04 -9.15 20.00
N ASN A 18 -1.02 -9.02 20.85
CA ASN A 18 0.21 -8.26 20.63
C ASN A 18 0.96 -8.72 19.38
N VAL A 19 0.87 -7.91 18.34
CA VAL A 19 1.94 -7.70 17.37
C VAL A 19 1.95 -6.18 17.19
N ASP A 20 3.06 -5.52 17.52
CA ASP A 20 3.27 -4.10 17.22
C ASP A 20 3.35 -3.94 15.70
N VAL A 21 2.18 -3.90 15.05
CA VAL A 21 2.07 -3.47 13.66
C VAL A 21 2.23 -1.95 13.69
N PRO A 22 3.14 -1.36 12.88
CA PRO A 22 3.30 0.08 12.85
C PRO A 22 1.97 0.71 12.39
N VAL A 23 1.25 1.30 13.33
CA VAL A 23 -0.02 1.96 13.04
C VAL A 23 0.31 3.22 12.24
N ILE A 24 -0.05 3.23 10.95
CA ILE A 24 0.14 4.38 10.05
C ILE A 24 -0.96 5.41 10.35
N ASN A 25 -0.93 5.96 11.55
CA ASN A 25 -1.78 7.06 11.95
C ASN A 25 -1.07 8.36 11.62
N GLN A 26 -1.71 9.17 10.77
CA GLN A 26 -1.35 10.56 10.46
C GLN A 26 -0.09 10.75 9.62
N ILE A 27 -0.28 11.27 8.41
CA ILE A 27 0.79 11.89 7.64
C ILE A 27 0.29 13.24 7.19
N ASP A 28 0.88 14.29 7.73
CA ASP A 28 0.74 15.63 7.19
C ASP A 28 1.45 15.66 5.83
N TYR A 29 0.71 16.03 4.77
CA TYR A 29 1.26 16.26 3.45
C TYR A 29 1.65 17.73 3.32
N PRO A 30 2.94 18.11 3.35
CA PRO A 30 3.31 19.48 3.04
C PRO A 30 3.10 19.73 1.54
N GLU A 31 2.13 20.59 1.21
CA GLU A 31 2.04 21.19 -0.12
C GLU A 31 3.20 22.17 -0.38
N PRO A 32 3.57 22.40 -1.66
CA PRO A 32 3.08 21.72 -2.86
C PRO A 32 3.95 20.50 -3.20
N PHE A 33 3.29 19.34 -3.37
CA PHE A 33 3.94 18.11 -3.83
C PHE A 33 4.24 18.13 -5.34
N PHE A 34 3.70 19.09 -6.09
CA PHE A 34 3.55 19.01 -7.54
C PHE A 34 3.75 20.32 -8.29
N PRO A 35 4.03 20.26 -9.60
CA PRO A 35 3.52 21.28 -10.52
C PRO A 35 1.99 21.37 -10.37
N PRO A 36 1.38 22.56 -10.42
CA PRO A 36 -0.07 22.69 -10.43
C PRO A 36 -0.72 21.74 -11.45
N GLY A 37 -1.64 20.87 -11.01
CA GLY A 37 -2.44 20.01 -11.89
C GLY A 37 -2.14 18.50 -11.89
N THR A 38 -1.23 17.98 -11.06
CA THR A 38 -0.98 16.52 -11.01
C THR A 38 -1.65 15.84 -9.79
N ASN A 39 -2.36 14.74 -10.01
CA ASN A 39 -3.17 14.00 -9.02
C ASN A 39 -2.72 12.52 -8.87
N ASN A 40 -1.54 12.14 -9.36
CA ASN A 40 -1.13 10.75 -9.60
C ASN A 40 0.04 10.25 -8.71
N ALA A 41 0.17 10.74 -7.48
CA ALA A 41 1.33 10.41 -6.62
C ALA A 41 1.06 9.42 -5.49
N CYS A 42 0.08 8.55 -5.67
CA CYS A 42 -0.21 7.47 -4.71
C CYS A 42 1.01 6.64 -4.34
N GLY A 43 1.92 6.40 -5.28
CA GLY A 43 3.16 5.66 -5.05
C GLY A 43 4.12 6.35 -4.07
N PRO A 44 4.70 7.52 -4.42
CA PRO A 44 5.64 8.21 -3.53
C PRO A 44 5.03 8.55 -2.16
N VAL A 45 3.74 8.89 -2.13
CA VAL A 45 2.99 9.08 -0.89
C VAL A 45 2.96 7.81 -0.04
N ALA A 46 2.59 6.67 -0.62
CA ALA A 46 2.58 5.39 0.10
C ALA A 46 3.97 4.98 0.59
N LEU A 47 5.03 5.31 -0.17
CA LEU A 47 6.40 5.04 0.24
C LEU A 47 6.83 5.90 1.42
N TYR A 48 6.56 7.20 1.37
CA TYR A 48 6.84 8.12 2.48
C TYR A 48 6.14 7.66 3.77
N ALA A 49 4.86 7.31 3.64
CA ALA A 49 4.06 6.76 4.70
C ALA A 49 4.67 5.49 5.32
N ALA A 50 5.12 4.57 4.47
CA ALA A 50 5.78 3.35 4.91
C ALA A 50 7.08 3.63 5.68
N MET A 51 7.87 4.63 5.27
CA MET A 51 9.10 5.01 5.95
C MET A 51 8.81 5.62 7.33
N GLN A 52 7.83 6.53 7.41
CA GLN A 52 7.40 7.11 8.68
C GLN A 52 6.88 6.03 9.65
N ALA A 53 6.09 5.09 9.15
CA ALA A 53 5.59 3.94 9.91
C ALA A 53 6.71 3.08 10.51
N LEU A 54 7.84 2.95 9.80
CA LEU A 54 9.01 2.22 10.27
C LEU A 54 9.94 3.06 11.18
N GLY A 55 9.53 4.28 11.53
CA GLY A 55 10.32 5.22 12.33
C GLY A 55 11.59 5.68 11.61
N VAL A 56 11.54 5.75 10.27
CA VAL A 56 12.62 6.26 9.43
C VAL A 56 12.28 7.69 9.06
N ASN A 57 13.09 8.62 9.54
CA ASN A 57 12.91 10.02 9.23
C ASN A 57 13.50 10.32 7.85
N VAL A 58 12.63 10.63 6.91
CA VAL A 58 12.99 11.04 5.55
C VAL A 58 12.42 12.42 5.32
N ASP A 59 13.25 13.34 4.82
CA ASP A 59 12.71 14.60 4.33
C ASP A 59 11.80 14.34 3.12
N TYR A 60 10.59 14.87 3.16
CA TYR A 60 9.58 14.63 2.15
C TYR A 60 9.98 15.17 0.77
N GLY A 61 10.62 16.34 0.72
CA GLY A 61 11.15 16.91 -0.53
C GLY A 61 12.25 16.01 -1.12
N ARG A 62 13.08 15.44 -0.26
CA ARG A 62 14.14 14.52 -0.65
C ARG A 62 13.60 13.21 -1.25
N LEU A 63 12.55 12.63 -0.65
CA LEU A 63 11.89 11.44 -1.22
C LEU A 63 11.29 11.75 -2.59
N ARG A 64 10.66 12.92 -2.75
CA ARG A 64 10.10 13.36 -4.02
C ARG A 64 11.18 13.46 -5.10
N ASP A 65 12.34 14.05 -4.79
CA ASP A 65 13.42 14.20 -5.75
C ASP A 65 13.95 12.83 -6.22
N TRP A 66 14.06 11.86 -5.31
CA TRP A 66 14.36 10.48 -5.67
C TRP A 66 13.26 9.81 -6.49
N ALA A 67 11.99 10.11 -6.22
CA ALA A 67 10.88 9.60 -7.01
C ALA A 67 10.94 10.14 -8.45
N VAL A 68 11.21 11.43 -8.64
CA VAL A 68 11.39 12.06 -9.95
C VAL A 68 12.58 11.45 -10.68
N ALA A 69 13.73 11.30 -10.00
CA ALA A 69 14.91 10.63 -10.56
C ALA A 69 14.63 9.17 -10.95
N SER A 70 13.69 8.52 -10.27
CA SER A 70 13.22 7.16 -10.55
C SER A 70 12.07 7.09 -11.56
N GLY A 71 11.74 8.20 -12.24
CA GLY A 71 10.75 8.25 -13.31
C GLY A 71 9.32 8.58 -12.89
N PHE A 72 9.11 9.18 -11.72
CA PHE A 72 7.82 9.79 -11.36
C PHE A 72 7.53 11.00 -12.28
N THR A 73 6.37 11.00 -12.92
CA THR A 73 5.90 12.08 -13.81
C THR A 73 4.43 12.42 -13.52
N TYR A 74 3.83 13.30 -14.33
CA TYR A 74 2.40 13.59 -14.23
C TYR A 74 1.50 12.36 -14.45
N TYR A 75 2.00 11.31 -15.14
CA TYR A 75 1.30 10.03 -15.32
C TYR A 75 1.40 9.11 -14.10
N GLY A 76 2.14 9.50 -13.06
CA GLY A 76 2.42 8.68 -11.90
C GLY A 76 3.80 8.04 -11.95
N ILE A 77 3.99 6.99 -11.15
CA ILE A 77 5.24 6.23 -11.03
C ILE A 77 4.99 4.76 -11.39
N SER A 78 5.97 4.11 -12.00
CA SER A 78 5.89 2.68 -12.30
C SER A 78 6.26 1.82 -11.08
N LYS A 79 5.98 0.51 -11.14
CA LYS A 79 6.49 -0.48 -10.17
C LYS A 79 8.01 -0.39 -10.02
N GLY A 80 8.73 -0.24 -11.13
CA GLY A 80 10.18 -0.09 -11.15
C GLY A 80 10.65 1.22 -10.51
N GLY A 81 9.94 2.32 -10.79
CA GLY A 81 10.22 3.61 -10.17
C GLY A 81 10.01 3.60 -8.65
N MET A 82 8.99 2.89 -8.15
CA MET A 82 8.78 2.69 -6.71
C MET A 82 9.96 1.96 -6.05
N VAL A 83 10.43 0.88 -6.69
CA VAL A 83 11.59 0.13 -6.22
C VAL A 83 12.85 0.99 -6.23
N GLY A 84 13.09 1.73 -7.32
CA GLY A 84 14.23 2.64 -7.45
C GLY A 84 14.22 3.73 -6.38
N THR A 85 13.06 4.33 -6.12
CA THR A 85 12.89 5.36 -5.08
C THR A 85 13.20 4.79 -3.71
N ALA A 86 12.62 3.64 -3.37
CA ALA A 86 12.83 2.99 -2.08
C ALA A 86 14.31 2.61 -1.88
N ALA A 87 14.96 2.08 -2.92
CA ALA A 87 16.37 1.72 -2.88
C ALA A 87 17.29 2.94 -2.70
N ALA A 88 17.05 4.01 -3.46
CA ALA A 88 17.85 5.23 -3.39
C ALA A 88 17.74 5.91 -2.01
N VAL A 89 16.52 6.05 -1.49
CA VAL A 89 16.31 6.60 -0.14
C VAL A 89 16.96 5.69 0.92
N ASN A 90 16.79 4.37 0.82
CA ASN A 90 17.42 3.45 1.75
C ASN A 90 18.95 3.57 1.72
N GLN A 91 19.55 3.66 0.53
CA GLN A 91 20.99 3.84 0.38
C GLN A 91 21.46 5.16 0.98
N GLU A 92 20.75 6.27 0.73
CA GLU A 92 21.07 7.59 1.30
C GLU A 92 21.09 7.56 2.83
N LEU A 93 20.19 6.79 3.44
CA LEU A 93 20.10 6.65 4.90
C LEU A 93 21.09 5.65 5.50
N GLY A 94 22.01 5.07 4.72
CA GLY A 94 22.96 4.06 5.19
C GLY A 94 22.40 2.63 5.23
N SER A 95 21.38 2.35 4.43
CA SER A 95 20.71 1.04 4.29
C SER A 95 20.05 0.45 5.56
N PRO A 96 19.27 1.23 6.34
CA PRO A 96 18.60 0.74 7.54
C PRO A 96 17.42 -0.20 7.25
N LEU A 97 16.99 -0.31 5.99
CA LEU A 97 15.83 -1.09 5.58
C LEU A 97 16.21 -2.35 4.81
N THR A 98 15.39 -3.38 4.98
CA THR A 98 15.26 -4.51 4.07
C THR A 98 14.12 -4.21 3.11
N ILE A 99 14.38 -4.33 1.82
CA ILE A 99 13.41 -4.08 0.74
C ILE A 99 13.26 -5.37 -0.06
N GLU A 100 12.04 -5.87 -0.17
CA GLU A 100 11.70 -7.00 -1.02
C GLU A 100 10.60 -6.59 -2.00
N HIS A 101 10.67 -7.05 -3.25
CA HIS A 101 9.66 -6.73 -4.24
C HIS A 101 9.51 -7.81 -5.31
N GLY A 102 8.52 -7.63 -6.18
CA GLY A 102 8.34 -8.46 -7.38
C GLY A 102 6.97 -9.14 -7.46
N GLU A 103 6.71 -9.83 -8.57
CA GLU A 103 5.46 -10.54 -8.87
C GLU A 103 5.48 -11.96 -8.29
N ARG A 104 5.63 -12.05 -6.97
CA ARG A 104 5.92 -13.31 -6.27
C ARG A 104 5.27 -13.41 -4.90
N PHE A 105 4.22 -12.63 -4.66
CA PHE A 105 3.54 -12.61 -3.37
C PHE A 105 2.12 -13.18 -3.50
N SER A 106 1.75 -14.00 -2.54
CA SER A 106 0.39 -14.41 -2.23
C SER A 106 -0.19 -13.54 -1.10
N THR A 107 -1.48 -13.69 -0.82
CA THR A 107 -2.12 -13.04 0.35
C THR A 107 -1.52 -13.55 1.66
N GLN A 108 -1.13 -14.83 1.74
CA GLN A 108 -0.46 -15.37 2.93
C GLN A 108 0.90 -14.72 3.17
N ASP A 109 1.64 -14.43 2.09
CA ASP A 109 2.91 -13.72 2.20
C ASP A 109 2.69 -12.31 2.76
N LEU A 110 1.71 -11.57 2.25
CA LEU A 110 1.37 -10.25 2.80
C LEU A 110 0.99 -10.32 4.28
N ILE A 111 0.12 -11.26 4.66
CA ILE A 111 -0.26 -11.48 6.07
C ILE A 111 0.97 -11.72 6.93
N LYS A 112 1.90 -12.56 6.47
CA LYS A 112 3.14 -12.87 7.18
C LYS A 112 3.99 -11.61 7.34
N GLN A 113 4.23 -10.87 6.26
CA GLN A 113 5.10 -9.68 6.27
C GLN A 113 4.57 -8.60 7.21
N ILE A 114 3.26 -8.32 7.15
CA ILE A 114 2.58 -7.35 8.04
C ILE A 114 2.69 -7.78 9.51
N ARG A 115 2.45 -9.07 9.80
CA ARG A 115 2.56 -9.61 11.17
C ARG A 115 3.99 -9.61 11.73
N THR A 116 5.00 -9.49 10.88
CA THR A 116 6.39 -9.37 11.31
C THR A 116 6.87 -7.92 11.35
N GLY A 117 5.95 -6.96 11.37
CA GLY A 117 6.27 -5.53 11.46
C GLY A 117 6.72 -4.91 10.13
N GLY A 118 6.50 -5.59 9.01
CA GLY A 118 6.76 -5.04 7.68
C GLY A 118 5.60 -4.21 7.14
N VAL A 119 5.93 -3.23 6.31
CA VAL A 119 4.94 -2.45 5.57
C VAL A 119 4.82 -3.02 4.16
N ALA A 120 3.59 -3.33 3.74
CA ALA A 120 3.30 -3.89 2.43
C ALA A 120 2.61 -2.86 1.53
N ILE A 121 3.31 -2.44 0.48
CA ILE A 121 2.75 -1.59 -0.59
C ILE A 121 2.38 -2.48 -1.78
N VAL A 122 1.15 -2.36 -2.25
CA VAL A 122 0.60 -3.13 -3.37
C VAL A 122 0.15 -2.20 -4.49
N LEU A 123 0.14 -2.70 -5.72
CA LEU A 123 -0.50 -2.02 -6.85
C LEU A 123 -1.81 -2.72 -7.16
N VAL A 124 -2.92 -2.03 -6.93
CA VAL A 124 -4.28 -2.51 -7.22
C VAL A 124 -4.86 -1.79 -8.43
N GLN A 125 -5.87 -2.37 -9.05
CA GLN A 125 -6.64 -1.77 -10.14
C GLN A 125 -7.92 -1.13 -9.59
N VAL A 126 -8.15 0.15 -9.89
CA VAL A 126 -9.26 0.94 -9.36
C VAL A 126 -10.08 1.58 -10.48
N ARG A 127 -11.39 1.70 -10.27
CA ARG A 127 -12.33 2.36 -11.20
C ARG A 127 -13.16 3.40 -10.45
N LYS A 128 -13.43 4.53 -11.10
CA LYS A 128 -14.39 5.53 -10.62
C LYS A 128 -15.73 5.35 -11.31
N THR A 129 -16.79 5.10 -10.53
CA THR A 129 -18.17 4.97 -11.03
C THR A 129 -19.08 5.87 -10.20
N GLY A 130 -19.82 6.77 -10.86
CA GLY A 130 -20.76 7.66 -10.16
C GLY A 130 -20.12 8.54 -9.08
N GLY A 131 -18.85 8.93 -9.25
CA GLY A 131 -18.13 9.72 -8.25
C GLY A 131 -17.34 8.92 -7.21
N HIS A 132 -17.63 7.61 -7.07
CA HIS A 132 -17.02 6.74 -6.06
C HIS A 132 -15.94 5.84 -6.66
N TRP A 133 -14.87 5.61 -5.90
CA TRP A 133 -13.81 4.68 -6.28
C TRP A 133 -14.08 3.29 -5.72
N SER A 134 -13.75 2.27 -6.51
CA SER A 134 -13.78 0.88 -6.08
C SER A 134 -12.65 0.07 -6.70
N LEU A 135 -12.31 -1.04 -6.05
CA LEU A 135 -11.41 -2.04 -6.62
C LEU A 135 -12.09 -2.77 -7.78
N THR A 136 -11.33 -3.07 -8.82
CA THR A 136 -11.81 -3.84 -9.97
C THR A 136 -10.72 -4.76 -10.50
N PRO A 137 -11.06 -5.97 -11.01
CA PRO A 137 -10.11 -6.82 -11.73
C PRO A 137 -9.91 -6.43 -13.20
N ASP A 138 -10.77 -5.58 -13.75
CA ASP A 138 -10.71 -5.20 -15.16
C ASP A 138 -9.57 -4.19 -15.41
N PRO A 139 -9.05 -4.07 -16.65
CA PRO A 139 -8.10 -3.03 -16.99
C PRO A 139 -8.62 -1.65 -16.59
N ALA A 140 -7.91 -1.01 -15.66
CA ALA A 140 -8.32 0.27 -15.07
C ALA A 140 -7.08 1.07 -14.65
N ILE A 141 -7.25 2.02 -13.73
CA ILE A 141 -6.15 2.83 -13.23
C ILE A 141 -5.42 2.03 -12.14
N GLY A 142 -4.10 1.90 -12.29
CA GLY A 142 -3.26 1.36 -11.22
C GLY A 142 -3.14 2.36 -10.06
N HIS A 143 -3.31 1.89 -8.83
CA HIS A 143 -3.19 2.72 -7.63
C HIS A 143 -2.37 2.00 -6.56
N PHE A 144 -1.37 2.68 -6.01
CA PHE A 144 -0.57 2.13 -4.91
C PHE A 144 -1.28 2.35 -3.59
N LEU A 145 -1.39 1.29 -2.79
CA LEU A 145 -1.98 1.32 -1.44
C LEU A 145 -1.08 0.59 -0.46
N ILE A 146 -1.16 0.99 0.81
CA ILE A 146 -0.53 0.27 1.91
C ILE A 146 -1.55 -0.66 2.53
N VAL A 147 -1.25 -1.96 2.59
CA VAL A 147 -2.07 -2.94 3.29
C VAL A 147 -1.77 -2.86 4.77
N ASP A 148 -2.74 -2.40 5.55
CA ASP A 148 -2.65 -2.28 7.01
C ASP A 148 -2.97 -3.62 7.68
N SER A 149 -4.10 -4.23 7.32
CA SER A 149 -4.48 -5.54 7.85
C SER A 149 -5.32 -6.37 6.90
N ILE A 150 -5.22 -7.69 7.02
CA ILE A 150 -6.05 -8.65 6.29
C ILE A 150 -6.76 -9.54 7.30
N ASN A 151 -8.09 -9.46 7.33
CA ASN A 151 -8.93 -10.23 8.23
C ASN A 151 -9.65 -11.35 7.49
N MET A 152 -9.11 -12.58 7.59
CA MET A 152 -9.70 -13.76 6.93
C MET A 152 -11.09 -14.15 7.49
N ARG A 153 -11.38 -13.84 8.76
CA ARG A 153 -12.67 -14.18 9.39
C ARG A 153 -13.78 -13.26 8.90
N ARG A 154 -13.50 -11.94 8.87
CA ARG A 154 -14.41 -10.91 8.35
C ARG A 154 -14.38 -10.83 6.82
N LYS A 155 -13.39 -11.45 6.18
CA LYS A 155 -13.16 -11.43 4.73
C LYS A 155 -12.96 -10.00 4.23
N THR A 156 -12.15 -9.22 4.95
CA THR A 156 -11.89 -7.81 4.65
C THR A 156 -10.41 -7.51 4.62
N VAL A 157 -10.03 -6.53 3.83
CA VAL A 157 -8.69 -5.93 3.81
C VAL A 157 -8.83 -4.46 4.18
N GLN A 158 -7.96 -4.00 5.07
CA GLN A 158 -7.87 -2.60 5.48
C GLN A 158 -6.62 -1.98 4.86
N PHE A 159 -6.78 -0.77 4.32
CA PHE A 159 -5.69 0.01 3.78
C PHE A 159 -5.40 1.22 4.66
N ALA A 160 -4.13 1.57 4.78
CA ALA A 160 -3.72 2.82 5.43
C ALA A 160 -3.66 3.97 4.41
N GLY A 161 -4.19 5.13 4.82
CA GLY A 161 -3.99 6.40 4.08
C GLY A 161 -4.65 6.47 2.70
N SER A 162 -5.66 5.64 2.42
CA SER A 162 -6.40 5.68 1.15
C SER A 162 -7.18 6.98 1.01
N THR A 163 -6.77 7.87 0.10
CA THR A 163 -7.51 9.11 -0.23
C THR A 163 -8.71 8.86 -1.14
N LEU A 164 -8.94 7.61 -1.53
CA LEU A 164 -10.01 7.21 -2.45
C LEU A 164 -11.29 6.77 -1.72
N GLY A 165 -11.36 6.84 -0.39
CA GLY A 165 -12.51 6.35 0.39
C GLY A 165 -12.63 4.82 0.35
N MET A 166 -11.49 4.15 0.20
CA MET A 166 -11.38 2.69 0.17
C MET A 166 -10.52 2.24 1.36
N GLU A 167 -10.88 2.66 2.57
CA GLU A 167 -10.15 2.30 3.80
C GLU A 167 -10.34 0.81 4.13
N GLN A 168 -11.50 0.25 3.75
CA GLN A 168 -11.81 -1.17 3.93
C GLN A 168 -12.54 -1.72 2.69
N VAL A 169 -12.09 -2.88 2.22
CA VAL A 169 -12.66 -3.57 1.07
C VAL A 169 -12.87 -5.06 1.37
N SER A 170 -13.62 -5.75 0.52
CA SER A 170 -13.72 -7.20 0.64
C SER A 170 -12.39 -7.88 0.24
N LEU A 171 -12.09 -9.00 0.88
CA LEU A 171 -10.90 -9.81 0.56
C LEU A 171 -10.92 -10.32 -0.88
N GLN A 172 -12.11 -10.60 -1.40
CA GLN A 172 -12.30 -11.03 -2.77
C GLN A 172 -11.92 -9.92 -3.76
N ASP A 173 -12.49 -8.72 -3.58
CA ASP A 173 -12.22 -7.58 -4.48
C ASP A 173 -10.74 -7.20 -4.44
N PHE A 174 -10.12 -7.28 -3.26
CA PHE A 174 -8.68 -7.08 -3.11
C PHE A 174 -7.87 -8.05 -3.97
N ILE A 175 -8.07 -9.37 -3.81
CA ILE A 175 -7.27 -10.37 -4.53
C ILE A 175 -7.51 -10.27 -6.04
N GLN A 176 -8.76 -10.07 -6.46
CA GLN A 176 -9.13 -9.90 -7.88
C GLN A 176 -8.46 -8.67 -8.50
N SER A 177 -8.52 -7.53 -7.81
CA SER A 177 -7.92 -6.29 -8.26
C SER A 177 -6.39 -6.33 -8.25
N TRP A 178 -5.80 -6.91 -7.21
CA TRP A 178 -4.35 -7.02 -7.05
C TRP A 178 -3.72 -7.95 -8.11
N SER A 179 -4.44 -9.01 -8.46
CA SER A 179 -4.03 -9.96 -9.51
C SER A 179 -4.41 -9.53 -10.93
N GLY A 180 -5.35 -8.58 -11.07
CA GLY A 180 -5.92 -8.18 -12.35
C GLY A 180 -6.72 -9.30 -13.03
N ARG A 181 -7.29 -10.25 -12.27
CA ARG A 181 -8.13 -11.33 -12.83
C ARG A 181 -9.34 -11.61 -11.96
N ARG A 182 -10.47 -11.94 -12.59
CA ARG A 182 -11.73 -12.23 -11.89
C ARG A 182 -11.76 -13.62 -11.24
N ASP A 183 -11.00 -14.56 -11.78
CA ASP A 183 -10.98 -15.97 -11.38
C ASP A 183 -10.03 -16.27 -10.22
N THR A 184 -9.24 -15.30 -9.77
CA THR A 184 -8.22 -15.48 -8.73
C THR A 184 -8.74 -15.49 -7.30
N ALA A 185 -10.01 -15.21 -7.05
CA ALA A 185 -10.57 -15.16 -5.69
C ALA A 185 -11.94 -15.83 -5.61
N ASN A 186 -11.97 -17.13 -5.85
CA ASN A 186 -13.15 -17.95 -5.64
C ASN A 186 -12.78 -19.18 -4.80
N PRO A 187 -13.18 -19.23 -3.50
CA PRO A 187 -12.89 -20.39 -2.65
C PRO A 187 -13.53 -21.70 -3.14
N GLY A 188 -14.48 -21.66 -4.07
CA GLY A 188 -15.03 -22.87 -4.70
C GLY A 188 -15.64 -23.86 -3.70
N GLY A 189 -16.29 -23.36 -2.65
CA GLY A 189 -16.84 -24.17 -1.55
C GLY A 189 -15.86 -24.48 -0.42
N GLN A 190 -14.57 -24.14 -0.56
CA GLN A 190 -13.58 -24.25 0.52
C GLN A 190 -13.64 -23.04 1.47
N THR A 191 -13.05 -23.19 2.65
CA THR A 191 -12.81 -22.05 3.54
C THR A 191 -11.75 -21.12 2.96
N TRP A 192 -11.82 -19.81 3.26
CA TRP A 192 -10.78 -18.85 2.86
C TRP A 192 -9.39 -19.28 3.33
N GLN A 193 -9.28 -19.85 4.52
CA GLN A 193 -8.00 -20.32 5.04
C GLN A 193 -7.42 -21.47 4.20
N SER A 194 -8.25 -22.39 3.72
CA SER A 194 -7.82 -23.47 2.80
C SER A 194 -7.40 -22.89 1.46
N PHE A 195 -8.26 -22.03 0.89
CA PHE A 195 -8.02 -21.39 -0.40
C PHE A 195 -6.69 -20.63 -0.43
N LEU A 196 -6.42 -19.78 0.57
CA LEU A 196 -5.22 -18.95 0.62
C LEU A 196 -3.92 -19.76 0.83
N LYS A 197 -3.99 -20.99 1.34
CA LYS A 197 -2.80 -21.87 1.41
C LYS A 197 -2.34 -22.35 0.03
N THR A 198 -3.26 -22.41 -0.93
CA THR A 198 -3.02 -22.85 -2.30
C THR A 198 -3.01 -21.70 -3.30
N GLU A 199 -3.16 -20.46 -2.82
CA GLU A 199 -3.13 -19.28 -3.68
C GLU A 199 -1.75 -19.14 -4.34
N PRO A 200 -1.69 -19.03 -5.68
CA PRO A 200 -0.41 -18.86 -6.36
C PRO A 200 0.20 -17.49 -6.04
N ALA A 201 1.47 -17.51 -5.64
CA ALA A 201 2.27 -16.31 -5.39
C ALA A 201 2.71 -15.66 -6.72
N ARG A 202 1.87 -14.76 -7.26
CA ARG A 202 2.07 -14.10 -8.56
C ARG A 202 1.75 -12.62 -8.59
N ASN A 203 1.43 -12.03 -7.44
CA ASN A 203 1.01 -10.64 -7.36
C ASN A 203 2.20 -9.75 -6.96
N TRP A 204 2.17 -8.50 -7.44
CA TRP A 204 3.25 -7.54 -7.19
C TRP A 204 3.10 -6.87 -5.82
N ALA A 205 4.14 -6.90 -4.99
CA ALA A 205 4.23 -6.03 -3.82
C ALA A 205 5.64 -5.44 -3.69
N LEU A 206 5.72 -4.37 -2.90
CA LEU A 206 6.93 -3.81 -2.32
C LEU A 206 6.80 -3.91 -0.79
N ILE A 207 7.62 -4.75 -0.19
CA ILE A 207 7.67 -4.99 1.25
C ILE A 207 8.90 -4.26 1.81
N ILE A 208 8.68 -3.47 2.85
CA ILE A 208 9.73 -2.69 3.51
C ILE A 208 9.75 -3.05 4.99
N ARG A 209 10.93 -3.35 5.51
CA ARG A 209 11.15 -3.73 6.91
C ARG A 209 12.35 -3.00 7.47
N ARG A 210 12.30 -2.62 8.74
CA ARG A 210 13.48 -2.16 9.47
C ARG A 210 14.42 -3.35 9.70
N ARG A 211 15.73 -3.15 9.52
CA ARG A 211 16.76 -4.14 9.86
C ARG A 211 16.94 -4.28 11.36
#